data_AF-A0A9E3SCD4-F1
#
_entry.id   AF-A0A9E3SCD4-F1
#
_cell.length_a   1.000
_cell.length_b   1.000
_cell.length_c   1.000
_cell.angle_alpha   90.00
_cell.angle_beta   90.00
_cell.angle_gamma   90.00
#
_symmetry.space_group_name_H-M   'P 1'
#
loop_
_entity.id
_entity.type
_entity.pdbx_description
1 polymer ?
#
loop_
_entity_poly.entity_id
_entity_poly.type
_entity_poly.pdbx_seq_one_letter_code
_entity_poly.pdbx_strand_id
1 'polypeptide(L)'
;MKQQAAVKDKNGALVRVGDFVRVVQIPDDVRPTKDEAPLVESMLGEVFQVEDIDPLGCAEVTKWWRLDKGHSRSQSVNLAAHEMERVERKRNEV
;
A
#
# COMPACT_ATOMS: atom_id res chain seq x y z
N MET A 1 -4.03 -20.77 16.98
CA MET A 1 -4.44 -20.29 15.65
C MET A 1 -4.20 -18.79 15.62
N LYS A 2 -3.26 -18.26 14.82
CA LYS A 2 -3.21 -16.82 14.58
C LYS A 2 -4.34 -16.51 13.60
N GLN A 3 -5.36 -15.75 14.02
CA GLN A 3 -6.27 -15.16 13.04
C GLN A 3 -5.42 -14.27 12.12
N GLN A 4 -5.52 -14.47 10.80
CA GLN A 4 -4.99 -13.49 9.86
C GLN A 4 -5.83 -12.22 10.02
N ALA A 5 -5.17 -11.11 10.35
CA ALA A 5 -5.81 -9.80 10.38
C ALA A 5 -6.37 -9.48 8.99
N ALA A 6 -7.50 -8.78 8.96
CA ALA A 6 -8.19 -8.38 7.75
C ALA A 6 -8.84 -7.02 7.95
N VAL A 7 -8.81 -6.20 6.91
CA VAL A 7 -9.40 -4.85 6.86
C VAL A 7 -10.30 -4.75 5.62
N LYS A 8 -11.26 -3.83 5.61
CA LYS A 8 -12.05 -3.53 4.42
C LYS A 8 -11.42 -2.40 3.62
N ASP A 9 -11.49 -2.47 2.30
CA ASP A 9 -11.18 -1.33 1.43
C ASP A 9 -12.32 -0.29 1.43
N LYS A 10 -12.18 0.78 0.62
CA LYS A 10 -13.16 1.87 0.53
C LYS A 10 -14.55 1.42 0.06
N ASN A 11 -14.64 0.26 -0.58
CA ASN A 11 -15.87 -0.32 -1.11
C ASN A 11 -16.44 -1.43 -0.19
N GLY A 12 -15.80 -1.69 0.95
CA GLY A 12 -16.19 -2.74 1.89
C GLY A 12 -15.66 -4.14 1.55
N ALA A 13 -14.83 -4.28 0.52
CA ALA A 13 -14.22 -5.54 0.14
C ALA A 13 -13.11 -5.92 1.13
N LEU A 14 -13.07 -7.19 1.54
CA LEU A 14 -12.09 -7.66 2.52
C LEU A 14 -10.70 -7.78 1.90
N VAL A 15 -9.71 -7.17 2.54
CA VAL A 15 -8.28 -7.15 2.22
C VAL A 15 -7.54 -7.94 3.29
N ARG A 16 -6.61 -8.79 2.86
CA ARG A 16 -5.71 -9.59 3.70
C ARG A 16 -4.27 -9.41 3.25
N VAL A 17 -3.32 -9.80 4.12
CA VAL A 17 -1.91 -9.94 3.72
C VAL A 17 -1.80 -10.82 2.47
N GLY A 18 -1.06 -10.32 1.48
CA GLY A 18 -0.87 -10.96 0.18
C GLY A 18 -1.88 -10.54 -0.90
N ASP A 19 -3.01 -9.91 -0.55
CA ASP A 19 -3.90 -9.27 -1.53
C ASP A 19 -3.21 -8.06 -2.18
N PHE A 20 -3.74 -7.61 -3.31
CA PHE A 20 -3.28 -6.40 -3.99
C PHE A 20 -4.29 -5.28 -3.79
N VAL A 21 -3.78 -4.08 -3.52
CA VAL A 21 -4.58 -2.87 -3.33
C VAL A 21 -4.01 -1.72 -4.14
N ARG A 22 -4.89 -0.89 -4.70
CA ARG A 22 -4.55 0.40 -5.29
C ARG A 22 -4.58 1.47 -4.21
N VAL A 23 -3.56 2.31 -4.14
CA VAL A 23 -3.57 3.50 -3.28
C VAL A 23 -4.47 4.55 -3.92
N VAL A 24 -5.53 4.97 -3.23
CA VAL A 24 -6.46 6.01 -3.73
C VAL A 24 -6.28 7.35 -3.03
N GLN A 25 -5.59 7.37 -1.89
CA GLN A 25 -5.21 8.56 -1.15
C GLN A 25 -3.89 8.28 -0.41
N ILE A 26 -3.04 9.30 -0.27
CA ILE A 26 -1.85 9.22 0.59
C ILE A 26 -2.28 9.47 2.03
N PRO A 27 -1.83 8.66 3.01
CA PRO A 27 -2.26 8.84 4.38
C PRO A 27 -1.89 10.20 4.97
N ASP A 28 -2.84 10.77 5.69
CA ASP A 28 -2.74 12.11 6.30
C ASP A 28 -1.69 12.19 7.39
N ASP A 29 -1.09 11.10 7.85
CA ASP A 29 0.00 11.06 8.82
C ASP A 29 1.39 10.94 8.16
N VAL A 30 1.44 10.67 6.85
CA VAL A 30 2.68 10.66 6.07
C VAL A 30 3.16 12.11 5.90
N ARG A 31 4.40 12.37 6.34
CA ARG A 31 5.04 13.71 6.33
C ARG A 31 6.35 13.66 5.56
N PRO A 32 6.30 13.61 4.20
CA PRO A 32 7.51 13.56 3.42
C PRO A 32 8.26 14.90 3.49
N THR A 33 9.58 14.84 3.43
CA THR A 33 10.38 16.04 3.11
C THR A 33 10.05 16.56 1.71
N LYS A 34 10.48 17.79 1.38
CA LYS A 34 10.23 18.38 0.06
C LYS A 34 10.74 17.51 -1.10
N ASP A 35 11.86 16.82 -0.90
CA ASP A 35 12.47 15.96 -1.91
C ASP A 35 11.80 14.57 -1.96
N GLU A 36 11.08 14.18 -0.91
CA GLU A 36 10.32 12.93 -0.83
C GLU A 36 8.90 13.05 -1.34
N ALA A 37 8.31 14.25 -1.30
CA ALA A 37 6.92 14.46 -1.70
C ALA A 37 6.62 13.89 -3.09
N PRO A 38 7.45 14.08 -4.13
CA PRO A 38 7.21 13.48 -5.45
C PRO A 38 7.28 11.94 -5.42
N LEU A 39 8.10 11.36 -4.54
CA LEU A 39 8.20 9.91 -4.39
C LEU A 39 6.93 9.36 -3.74
N VAL A 40 6.48 9.96 -2.63
CA VAL A 40 5.23 9.55 -1.97
C VAL A 40 4.03 9.73 -2.89
N GLU A 41 3.93 10.87 -3.57
CA GLU A 41 2.86 11.14 -4.55
C GLU A 41 2.83 10.10 -5.66
N SER A 42 3.99 9.56 -6.06
CA SER A 42 4.06 8.47 -7.06
C SER A 42 3.45 7.15 -6.57
N MET A 43 3.12 7.00 -5.29
CA MET A 43 2.36 5.83 -4.80
C MET A 43 0.89 5.93 -5.18
N LEU A 44 0.35 7.15 -5.37
CA LEU A 44 -1.05 7.38 -5.68
C LEU A 44 -1.44 6.74 -7.02
N GLY A 45 -2.47 5.89 -7.00
CA GLY A 45 -2.96 5.16 -8.16
C GLY A 45 -2.18 3.88 -8.49
N GLU A 46 -1.01 3.65 -7.87
CA GLU A 46 -0.26 2.40 -8.03
C GLU A 46 -0.84 1.26 -7.19
N VAL A 47 -0.51 0.03 -7.58
CA VAL A 47 -1.00 -1.20 -6.95
C VAL A 47 0.15 -1.90 -6.22
N PHE A 48 -0.06 -2.20 -4.95
CA PHE A 48 0.92 -2.87 -4.10
C PHE A 48 0.33 -4.13 -3.50
N GLN A 49 1.21 -5.07 -3.15
CA GLN A 49 0.84 -6.20 -2.32
C GLN A 49 0.79 -5.74 -0.86
N VAL A 50 -0.21 -6.19 -0.11
CA VAL A 50 -0.29 -5.95 1.33
C VAL A 50 0.71 -6.84 2.05
N GLU A 51 1.64 -6.22 2.80
CA GLU A 51 2.73 -6.89 3.50
C GLU A 51 2.34 -7.24 4.94
N ASP A 52 1.62 -6.36 5.62
CA ASP A 52 1.05 -6.58 6.95
C ASP A 52 -0.30 -5.87 7.13
N ILE A 53 -1.05 -6.24 8.17
CA ILE A 53 -2.21 -5.49 8.64
C ILE A 53 -2.03 -5.25 10.13
N ASP A 54 -1.91 -3.98 10.50
CA ASP A 54 -1.60 -3.58 11.86
C ASP A 54 -2.80 -3.80 12.83
N PRO A 55 -2.59 -3.69 14.15
CA PRO A 55 -3.67 -3.83 15.14
C PRO A 55 -4.77 -2.77 15.05
N LEU A 56 -4.54 -1.66 14.33
CA LEU A 56 -5.53 -0.60 14.08
C LEU A 56 -6.36 -0.90 12.83
N GLY A 57 -6.01 -1.95 12.09
CA GLY A 57 -6.68 -2.35 10.87
C GLY A 57 -6.25 -1.52 9.66
N CYS A 58 -5.01 -1.05 9.62
CA CYS A 58 -4.43 -0.43 8.42
C CYS A 58 -3.59 -1.46 7.65
N ALA A 59 -3.63 -1.41 6.32
CA ALA A 59 -2.85 -2.28 5.45
C ALA A 59 -1.50 -1.65 5.11
N GLU A 60 -0.40 -2.31 5.45
CA GLU A 60 0.95 -1.85 5.13
C GLU A 60 1.31 -2.21 3.68
N VAL A 61 1.79 -1.21 2.94
CA VAL A 61 2.37 -1.40 1.60
C VAL A 61 3.71 -0.68 1.50
N THR A 62 4.65 -1.28 0.78
CA THR A 62 5.99 -0.71 0.59
C THR A 62 6.28 -0.50 -0.89
N LYS A 63 6.75 0.71 -1.23
CA LYS A 63 7.32 0.98 -2.56
C LYS A 63 8.84 1.08 -2.48
N TRP A 64 9.50 0.55 -3.50
CA TRP A 64 10.95 0.61 -3.67
C TRP A 64 11.27 1.41 -4.94
N TRP A 65 12.09 2.45 -4.80
CA TRP A 65 12.63 3.23 -5.90
C TRP A 65 14.11 2.95 -6.06
N ARG A 66 14.55 2.73 -7.30
CA ARG A 66 15.97 2.72 -7.64
C ARG A 66 16.40 4.15 -7.88
N LEU A 67 17.36 4.62 -7.10
CA LEU A 67 18.06 5.88 -7.31
C LEU A 67 19.30 5.63 -8.17
N ASP A 68 20.02 6.70 -8.48
CA ASP A 68 21.28 6.61 -9.21
C ASP A 68 22.36 5.88 -8.38
N LYS A 69 23.39 5.38 -9.09
CA LYS A 69 24.59 4.76 -8.50
C LYS A 69 24.32 3.59 -7.55
N GLY A 70 23.27 2.79 -7.81
CA GLY A 70 22.99 1.57 -7.06
C GLY A 70 22.34 1.81 -5.70
N HIS A 71 21.94 3.05 -5.40
CA HIS A 71 21.19 3.34 -4.19
C HIS A 71 19.73 2.99 -4.42
N SER A 72 19.08 2.39 -3.41
CA SER A 72 17.64 2.17 -3.42
C SER A 72 17.03 2.85 -2.21
N ARG A 73 15.82 3.35 -2.39
CA ARG A 73 15.03 3.93 -1.33
C ARG A 73 13.73 3.16 -1.22
N SER A 74 13.25 2.95 -0.01
CA SER A 74 11.92 2.41 0.24
C SER A 74 11.13 3.32 1.15
N GLN A 75 9.81 3.17 1.06
CA GLN A 75 8.88 3.81 1.98
C GLN A 75 7.65 2.93 2.12
N SER A 76 7.28 2.71 3.38
CA SER A 76 6.09 1.97 3.77
C SER A 76 5.03 2.96 4.25
N VAL A 77 3.77 2.70 3.91
CA VAL A 77 2.62 3.48 4.36
C VAL A 77 1.53 2.53 4.83
N ASN A 78 0.82 2.94 5.88
CA ASN A 78 -0.31 2.19 6.45
C ASN A 78 -1.61 2.79 5.93
N LEU A 79 -2.30 2.05 5.08
CA LEU A 79 -3.52 2.52 4.42
C LEU A 79 -4.75 2.18 5.25
N ALA A 80 -5.50 3.20 5.65
CA ALA A 80 -6.84 3.05 6.16
C ALA A 80 -7.80 2.59 5.05
N ALA A 81 -8.97 2.09 5.45
CA ALA A 81 -9.98 1.57 4.53
C ALA A 81 -10.28 2.51 3.35
N HIS A 82 -10.45 3.81 3.60
CA HIS A 82 -10.80 4.80 2.59
C HIS A 82 -9.64 5.18 1.65
N GLU A 83 -8.41 4.81 1.99
CA GLU A 83 -7.18 5.17 1.27
C GLU A 83 -6.76 4.08 0.28
N MET A 84 -7.47 2.95 0.26
CA MET A 84 -7.18 1.84 -0.63
C MET A 84 -8.42 1.27 -1.32
N GLU A 85 -8.18 0.64 -2.46
CA GLU A 85 -9.16 -0.15 -3.22
C GLU A 85 -8.56 -1.51 -3.55
N ARG A 86 -9.22 -2.60 -3.14
CA ARG A 86 -8.76 -3.94 -3.48
C ARG A 86 -8.86 -4.17 -4.98
N VAL A 87 -7.79 -4.71 -5.57
CA VAL A 87 -7.78 -5.08 -6.98
C VAL A 87 -7.69 -6.60 -7.13
N GLU A 88 -8.56 -7.15 -7.95
CA GLU A 88 -8.40 -8.53 -8.41
C GLU A 88 -7.31 -8.54 -9.47
N ARG A 89 -6.18 -9.20 -9.20
CA ARG A 89 -5.30 -9.58 -10.30
C ARG A 89 -6.06 -10.59 -11.15
N LYS A 90 -6.53 -10.16 -12.34
CA LYS A 90 -6.89 -11.12 -13.37
C LYS A 90 -5.68 -11.99 -13.60
N ARG A 91 -5.83 -13.28 -13.34
CA ARG A 91 -4.85 -14.31 -13.67
C ARG A 91 -4.78 -14.34 -15.19
N ASN A 92 -3.99 -13.47 -15.81
CA ASN A 92 -3.66 -13.61 -17.21
C ASN A 92 -2.84 -14.88 -17.32
N GLU A 93 -3.45 -15.88 -17.94
CA GLU A 93 -2.82 -17.11 -18.39
C GLU A 93 -1.59 -16.75 -19.24
N VAL A 94 -0.41 -17.18 -18.77
CA VAL A 94 0.77 -17.46 -19.60
C VAL A 94 1.56 -18.58 -18.94
#